data_AF-A0A920RKE6-F1
#
_entry.id   AF-A0A920RKE6-F1
#
_cell.length_a   1.000
_cell.length_b   1.000
_cell.length_c   1.000
_cell.angle_alpha   90.00
_cell.angle_beta   90.00
_cell.angle_gamma   90.00
#
_symmetry.space_group_name_H-M   'P 1'
#
loop_
_entity.id
_entity.type
_entity.pdbx_description
1 polymer ?
#
loop_
_entity_poly.entity_id
_entity_poly.type
_entity_poly.pdbx_seq_one_letter_code
_entity_poly.pdbx_strand_id
1 'polypeptide(L)' 'MKGKVVLVTGAASGIGAACARRFAEEGATVVLQTGITAMLWHES' A
#
# COMPACT_ATOMS: atom_id res chain seq x y z
N MET A 1 1.35 -1.54 -11.82
CA MET A 1 0.15 -0.98 -11.16
C MET A 1 -0.20 0.48 -11.50
N LYS A 2 0.43 1.11 -12.51
CA LYS A 2 0.18 2.53 -12.85
C LYS A 2 -1.31 2.89 -13.01
N GLY A 3 -1.74 3.92 -12.27
CA GLY A 3 -3.11 4.44 -12.31
C GLY A 3 -4.15 3.59 -11.58
N LYS A 4 -3.74 2.57 -10.84
CA LYS A 4 -4.62 1.76 -9.98
C LYS A 4 -4.53 2.21 -8.53
N VAL A 5 -5.66 2.12 -7.83
CA VAL A 5 -5.73 2.29 -6.38
C VAL A 5 -5.83 0.91 -5.73
N VAL A 6 -4.98 0.63 -4.75
CA VAL A 6 -4.90 -0.68 -4.08
C VAL A 6 -5.03 -0.50 -2.57
N LEU A 7 -5.98 -1.20 -1.95
CA LEU A 7 -6.12 -1.29 -0.49
C LEU A 7 -5.40 -2.55 0.01
N VAL A 8 -4.46 -2.39 0.94
CA VAL A 8 -3.74 -3.51 1.56
C VAL A 8 -4.05 -3.58 3.04
N THR A 9 -4.66 -4.68 3.47
CA THR A 9 -4.95 -4.96 4.89
C THR A 9 -3.78 -5.67 5.56
N GLY A 10 -3.62 -5.49 6.88
CA GLY A 10 -2.47 -6.05 7.61
C GLY A 10 -1.14 -5.46 7.17
N ALA A 11 -1.14 -4.23 6.62
CA ALA A 11 0.03 -3.60 6.01
C ALA A 11 1.12 -3.16 7.00
N ALA A 12 0.91 -3.37 8.30
CA ALA A 12 1.84 -2.94 9.34
C ALA A 12 3.17 -3.71 9.31
N SER A 13 3.17 -4.97 8.85
CA SER A 13 4.39 -5.80 8.81
C SER A 13 4.23 -7.00 7.87
N GLY A 14 5.29 -7.80 7.74
CA GLY A 14 5.27 -9.08 7.05
C GLY A 14 4.81 -8.98 5.59
N ILE A 15 3.94 -9.92 5.19
CA ILE A 15 3.47 -10.04 3.81
C ILE A 15 2.68 -8.80 3.38
N GLY A 16 1.82 -8.27 4.26
CA GLY A 16 1.04 -7.06 3.94
C GLY A 16 1.93 -5.87 3.61
N ALA A 17 2.98 -5.64 4.39
CA ALA A 17 3.95 -4.58 4.12
C ALA A 17 4.74 -4.82 2.82
N ALA A 18 5.16 -6.06 2.56
CA ALA A 18 5.87 -6.41 1.33
C ALA A 18 5.02 -6.19 0.07
N CYS A 19 3.74 -6.61 0.11
CA CYS A 19 2.80 -6.38 -0.98
C CYS A 19 2.57 -4.89 -1.24
N ALA A 20 2.34 -4.11 -0.17
CA ALA A 20 2.17 -2.67 -0.27
C ALA A 20 3.36 -1.99 -0.97
N ARG A 21 4.60 -2.35 -0.58
CA ARG A 21 5.80 -1.80 -1.20
C ARG A 21 5.91 -2.18 -2.68
N ARG A 22 5.63 -3.44 -3.03
CA ARG A 22 5.68 -3.88 -4.43
C ARG A 22 4.66 -3.16 -5.31
N PHE A 23 3.44 -2.96 -4.82
CA PHE A 23 2.44 -2.22 -5.60
C PHE A 23 2.79 -0.75 -5.78
N ALA A 24 3.38 -0.11 -4.76
CA ALA A 24 3.87 1.26 -4.87
C ALA A 24 5.03 1.38 -5.88
N GLU A 25 6.03 0.48 -5.82
CA GLU A 25 7.15 0.41 -6.78
C GLU A 25 6.66 0.24 -8.24
N GLU A 26 5.54 -0.44 -8.44
CA GLU A 26 4.90 -0.60 -9.75
C GLU A 26 3.96 0.57 -10.15
N GLY A 27 3.90 1.63 -9.35
CA GLY A 27 3.17 2.87 -9.62
C GLY A 27 1.68 2.88 -9.22
N ALA A 28 1.24 2.01 -8.32
CA ALA A 28 -0.10 2.15 -7.72
C ALA A 28 -0.14 3.29 -6.71
N THR A 29 -1.31 3.89 -6.55
CA THR A 29 -1.66 4.58 -5.31
C THR A 29 -2.07 3.53 -4.29
N VAL A 30 -1.32 3.39 -3.21
CA VAL A 30 -1.57 2.36 -2.21
C VAL A 30 -2.16 2.97 -0.94
N VAL A 31 -3.27 2.40 -0.49
CA VAL A 31 -3.88 2.66 0.82
C VAL A 31 -3.47 1.53 1.75
N LEU A 32 -2.73 1.85 2.79
CA LEU A 32 -2.37 0.90 3.84
C LEU A 32 -3.49 0.86 4.86
N GLN A 33 -3.96 -0.30 5.28
CA GLN A 33 -4.91 -0.45 6.38
C GLN A 33 -4.27 -1.30 7.48
N THR A 34 -4.07 -0.66 8.63
CA THR A 34 -3.58 -1.28 9.86
C THR A 34 -4.69 -1.25 10.93
N GLY A 35 -4.45 -1.84 12.09
CA GLY A 35 -5.46 -1.99 13.15
C GLY A 35 -6.08 -0.68 13.67
N ILE A 36 -5.44 0.49 13.45
CA ILE A 36 -5.97 1.80 13.87
C ILE A 36 -5.62 2.99 12.93
N THR A 37 -4.98 2.78 11.77
CA THR A 37 -4.67 3.91 10.87
C THR A 37 -4.56 3.45 9.41
N ALA A 38 -5.14 4.24 8.50
CA ALA A 38 -4.90 4.11 7.08
C ALA A 38 -4.03 5.26 6.55
N MET A 39 -2.99 4.95 5.79
CA MET A 39 -2.06 5.93 5.20
C MET A 39 -2.06 5.79 3.68
N LEU A 40 -2.13 6.93 2.99
CA LEU A 40 -2.01 7.03 1.53
C LEU A 40 -0.56 7.39 1.20
N TRP A 41 0.08 6.53 0.41
CA TRP A 41 1.41 6.81 -0.13
C TRP A 41 1.29 7.23 -1.59
N HIS A 42 1.87 8.39 -1.92
CA HIS A 42 2.03 8.90 -3.28
C HIS A 42 3.47 9.41 -3.41
N GLU A 43 4.29 8.69 -4.18
CA GLU A 43 5.56 9.25 -4.66
C GLU A 43 5.27 10.07 -5.93
N SER A 44 5.72 11.33 -5.91
CA SER A 44 5.63 12.30 -7.00
C SER A 44 6.55 11.95 -8.16
#